data_AF-A0A3D1K3D1-F1
#
_entry.id   AF-A0A3D1K3D1-F1
#
_cell.length_a   1.000
_cell.length_b   1.000
_cell.length_c   1.000
_cell.angle_alpha   90.00
_cell.angle_beta   90.00
_cell.angle_gamma   90.00
#
_symmetry.space_group_name_H-M   'P 1'
#
loop_
_entity.id
_entity.type
_entity.pdbx_description
1 polymer ?
#
loop_
_entity_poly.entity_id
_entity_poly.type
_entity_poly.pdbx_seq_one_letter_code
_entity_poly.pdbx_strand_id
1 'polypeptide(L)'
;MMGCHLGNFFQVSVAGGSYQEGLTSLVQGVPPGMLLTEQEIYGDLLLRKPGADELSSPRKEPDLPIIYTGLNSWDTIEKAGNKNHTNGTPLTILIPNLDRHDIHVWQYQSTNRTPRPGHASYASFIKYGPDDDAIGAGIFSGRYTATIVAAGYVAKKVLKACGIEVFSYIREMAGVRCGEMDYAKVLKATDAFKRMRCDFDPFYQEIYVKKRITMDMRFLQKAAIFAEIEKEIDDIRAKTPRMDSRAIKKKYGVHHVVNCPDYDAAEAMLAECNRISATGDSSGGVVEVVALGVPCGLGEPVFRKLDAELGRMLGIGAVKGVEIGAGFGVKDMTGIQSNDAMRAEKGKVKFMSNNAGGITGGLATGQPIVARVAVKPTPTIDKKQVTIDKYTMENKALAAITRRDPTIAGRIWPVAENYMAIVLLDYLIAHYGYQALKDKISAKP
;
A
#
# COMPACT_ATOMS: atom_id res chain seq x y z
N MET A 1 17.24 7.57 10.07
CA MET A 1 17.11 6.12 10.36
C MET A 1 17.89 5.36 9.30
N MET A 2 18.72 4.38 9.67
CA MET A 2 19.31 3.46 8.67
C MET A 2 18.22 2.52 8.14
N GLY A 3 18.16 2.30 6.83
CA GLY A 3 17.25 1.33 6.22
C GLY A 3 15.87 1.85 5.81
N CYS A 4 15.72 3.15 5.54
CA CYS A 4 14.48 3.74 5.00
C CYS A 4 14.45 3.82 3.46
N HIS A 5 15.20 2.94 2.79
CA HIS A 5 15.37 2.89 1.33
C HIS A 5 15.07 1.48 0.78
N LEU A 6 14.49 1.40 -0.41
CA LEU A 6 14.21 0.17 -1.15
C LEU A 6 14.58 0.35 -2.64
N GLY A 7 15.06 -0.71 -3.29
CA GLY A 7 15.39 -0.73 -4.73
C GLY A 7 16.84 -0.35 -5.04
N ASN A 8 17.27 -0.62 -6.28
CA ASN A 8 18.62 -0.34 -6.78
C ASN A 8 18.63 0.61 -7.99
N PHE A 9 17.68 0.44 -8.90
CA PHE A 9 17.44 1.27 -10.08
C PHE A 9 16.22 2.16 -9.88
N PHE A 10 15.09 1.59 -9.45
CA PHE A 10 13.92 2.34 -9.00
C PHE A 10 13.96 2.43 -7.47
N GLN A 11 14.58 3.49 -6.97
CA GLN A 11 14.88 3.62 -5.55
C GLN A 11 13.82 4.47 -4.85
N VAL A 12 13.26 3.97 -3.75
CA VAL A 12 12.28 4.69 -2.93
C VAL A 12 12.86 4.93 -1.55
N SER A 13 12.86 6.19 -1.13
CA SER A 13 13.28 6.62 0.20
C SER A 13 12.12 7.27 0.93
N VAL A 14 11.85 6.84 2.16
CA VAL A 14 10.71 7.30 2.95
C VAL A 14 11.17 8.11 4.16
N ALA A 15 10.46 9.18 4.48
CA ALA A 15 10.73 10.02 5.65
C ALA A 15 9.44 10.61 6.25
N GLY A 16 9.55 11.12 7.48
CA GLY A 16 8.47 11.75 8.23
C GLY A 16 7.81 10.84 9.25
N GLY A 17 6.89 11.41 10.03
CA GLY A 17 6.21 10.75 11.14
C GLY A 17 4.77 11.24 11.30
N SER A 18 4.01 10.60 12.19
CA SER A 18 2.57 10.86 12.35
C SER A 18 2.20 12.26 12.85
N TYR A 19 3.07 12.86 13.66
CA TYR A 19 2.84 14.20 14.23
C TYR A 19 3.97 15.18 13.86
N GLN A 20 4.78 14.84 12.85
CA GLN A 20 5.70 15.77 12.22
C GLN A 20 4.94 16.63 11.20
N GLU A 21 5.62 17.56 10.51
CA GLU A 21 4.99 18.43 9.49
C GLU A 21 4.37 17.64 8.32
N GLY A 22 4.90 16.45 8.05
CA GLY A 22 4.36 15.58 7.02
C GLY A 22 5.26 14.38 6.78
N LEU A 23 5.05 13.78 5.61
CA LEU A 23 5.80 12.66 5.09
C LEU A 23 6.40 13.02 3.75
N THR A 24 7.49 12.35 3.41
CA THR A 24 8.18 12.54 2.13
C THR A 24 8.47 11.18 1.50
N SER A 25 8.14 11.07 0.22
CA SER A 25 8.62 10.01 -0.65
C SER A 25 9.59 10.60 -1.67
N LEU A 26 10.85 10.18 -1.63
CA LEU A 26 11.85 10.50 -2.65
C LEU A 26 12.07 9.27 -3.53
N VAL A 27 11.84 9.42 -4.83
CA VAL A 27 11.91 8.36 -5.82
C VAL A 27 12.98 8.68 -6.87
N GLN A 28 13.91 7.75 -7.09
CA GLN A 28 14.90 7.83 -8.16
C GLN A 28 14.63 6.74 -9.21
N GLY A 29 15.08 6.97 -10.44
CA GLY A 29 14.88 6.02 -11.55
C GLY A 29 13.50 6.08 -12.21
N VAL A 30 12.75 7.16 -11.99
CA VAL A 30 11.49 7.41 -12.72
C VAL A 30 11.82 7.73 -14.18
N PRO A 31 11.32 6.97 -15.17
CA PRO A 31 11.56 7.27 -16.58
C PRO A 31 10.97 8.64 -16.96
N PRO A 32 11.65 9.43 -17.82
CA PRO A 32 11.12 10.71 -18.28
C PRO A 32 9.97 10.53 -19.30
N GLY A 33 9.18 11.59 -19.51
CA GLY A 33 8.15 11.67 -20.54
C GLY A 33 6.76 11.18 -20.12
N MET A 34 6.56 10.82 -18.85
CA MET A 34 5.27 10.38 -18.33
C MET A 34 4.52 11.56 -17.68
N LEU A 35 3.31 11.85 -18.14
CA LEU A 35 2.41 12.77 -17.42
C LEU A 35 2.07 12.18 -16.05
N LEU A 36 2.21 12.96 -14.99
CA LEU A 36 1.90 12.54 -13.62
C LEU A 36 1.15 13.65 -12.89
N THR A 37 0.06 13.30 -12.21
CA THR A 37 -0.75 14.27 -11.47
C THR A 37 -0.94 13.90 -10.00
N GLU A 38 -1.17 14.89 -9.14
CA GLU A 38 -1.45 14.66 -7.72
C GLU A 38 -2.79 13.95 -7.50
N GLN A 39 -3.80 14.23 -8.35
CA GLN A 39 -5.11 13.56 -8.30
C GLN A 39 -4.97 12.04 -8.47
N GLU A 40 -4.10 11.63 -9.38
CA GLU A 40 -3.81 10.24 -9.68
C GLU A 40 -3.13 9.52 -8.50
N ILE A 41 -2.08 10.12 -7.93
CA ILE A 41 -1.41 9.61 -6.72
C ILE A 41 -2.41 9.54 -5.57
N TYR A 42 -3.26 10.56 -5.44
CA TYR A 42 -4.27 10.62 -4.40
C TYR A 42 -5.32 9.51 -4.48
N GLY A 43 -5.70 9.12 -5.70
CA GLY A 43 -6.60 7.99 -5.95
C GLY A 43 -6.13 6.69 -5.30
N ASP A 44 -4.81 6.53 -5.14
CA ASP A 44 -4.20 5.40 -4.45
C ASP A 44 -4.05 5.65 -2.94
N LEU A 45 -3.65 6.86 -2.54
CA LEU A 45 -3.52 7.23 -1.12
C LEU A 45 -4.84 7.12 -0.36
N LEU A 46 -5.98 7.42 -1.00
CA LEU A 46 -7.29 7.35 -0.35
C LEU A 46 -7.73 5.92 0.01
N LEU A 47 -7.14 4.90 -0.62
CA LEU A 47 -7.50 3.49 -0.40
C LEU A 47 -7.03 2.98 0.97
N ARG A 48 -6.03 3.61 1.57
CA ARG A 48 -5.48 3.24 2.90
C ARG A 48 -5.94 4.16 4.03
N LYS A 49 -6.76 5.17 3.75
CA LYS A 49 -7.09 6.22 4.70
C LYS A 49 -7.83 5.68 5.94
N PRO A 50 -7.59 6.28 7.13
CA PRO A 50 -8.49 6.13 8.27
C PRO A 50 -9.87 6.77 8.00
N GLY A 51 -10.87 6.44 8.81
CA GLY A 51 -12.14 7.16 8.86
C GLY A 51 -13.04 7.03 7.62
N ALA A 52 -12.76 6.07 6.75
CA ALA A 52 -13.42 5.81 5.47
C ALA A 52 -14.76 5.09 5.59
N ASP A 53 -14.90 4.25 6.61
CA ASP A 53 -16.01 3.34 6.82
C ASP A 53 -16.10 2.91 8.30
N GLU A 54 -17.04 2.02 8.60
CA GLU A 54 -17.29 1.53 9.96
C GLU A 54 -16.11 0.77 10.60
N LEU A 55 -15.17 0.26 9.80
CA LEU A 55 -13.99 -0.49 10.22
C LEU A 55 -12.74 0.40 10.39
N SER A 56 -12.90 1.72 10.53
CA SER A 56 -11.77 2.63 10.52
C SER A 56 -11.70 3.58 11.73
N SER A 57 -10.48 3.93 12.13
CA SER A 57 -10.17 4.85 13.22
C SER A 57 -10.75 6.26 12.99
N PRO A 58 -11.02 7.04 14.04
CA PRO A 58 -11.67 8.35 13.93
C PRO A 58 -10.82 9.47 13.30
N ARG A 59 -9.53 9.24 13.01
CA ARG A 59 -8.66 10.24 12.36
C ARG A 59 -9.22 10.63 10.99
N LYS A 60 -9.15 11.93 10.69
CA LYS A 60 -9.78 12.62 9.57
C LYS A 60 -8.79 13.06 8.50
N GLU A 61 -7.54 12.66 8.69
CA GLU A 61 -6.38 13.01 7.88
C GLU A 61 -6.61 12.78 6.36
N PRO A 62 -6.57 13.86 5.56
CA PRO A 62 -6.98 13.81 4.16
C PRO A 62 -5.93 13.27 3.20
N ASP A 63 -4.65 13.16 3.59
CA ASP A 63 -3.58 12.52 2.81
C ASP A 63 -3.28 13.14 1.44
N LEU A 64 -3.33 14.47 1.35
CA LEU A 64 -3.19 15.19 0.08
C LEU A 64 -1.72 15.26 -0.38
N PRO A 65 -1.35 14.71 -1.54
CA PRO A 65 0.03 14.80 -2.05
C PRO A 65 0.31 16.15 -2.73
N ILE A 66 1.57 16.57 -2.66
CA ILE A 66 2.15 17.61 -3.52
C ILE A 66 3.37 17.02 -4.21
N ILE A 67 3.42 17.10 -5.54
CA ILE A 67 4.64 16.79 -6.29
C ILE A 67 5.54 18.02 -6.22
N TYR A 68 6.73 17.84 -5.63
CA TYR A 68 7.67 18.92 -5.33
C TYR A 68 8.82 19.03 -6.35
N THR A 69 9.34 17.89 -6.83
CA THR A 69 10.42 17.82 -7.85
C THR A 69 10.13 16.69 -8.84
N GLY A 70 10.93 16.55 -9.90
CA GLY A 70 10.85 15.40 -10.82
C GLY A 70 9.99 15.60 -12.07
N LEU A 71 9.31 16.75 -12.21
CA LEU A 71 8.52 17.10 -13.38
C LEU A 71 9.07 18.35 -14.09
N ASN A 72 8.80 18.45 -15.39
CA ASN A 72 9.00 19.68 -16.15
C ASN A 72 8.08 20.78 -15.63
N SER A 73 8.66 21.92 -15.22
CA SER A 73 7.91 23.10 -14.74
C SER A 73 7.19 23.85 -15.87
N TRP A 74 7.66 23.71 -17.11
CA TRP A 74 7.09 24.28 -18.31
C TRP A 74 7.33 23.37 -19.51
N ASP A 75 6.72 23.70 -20.65
CA ASP A 75 7.14 23.11 -21.92
C ASP A 75 8.62 23.45 -22.19
N THR A 76 9.42 22.45 -22.58
CA THR A 76 10.86 22.65 -22.78
C THR A 76 11.20 23.56 -23.95
N ILE A 77 10.31 23.65 -24.93
CA ILE A 77 10.30 24.60 -26.04
C ILE A 77 8.84 24.97 -26.37
N GLU A 78 8.60 26.02 -27.16
CA GLU A 78 7.24 26.42 -27.53
C GLU A 78 6.45 25.25 -28.15
N LYS A 79 5.26 24.96 -27.60
CA LYS A 79 4.34 23.89 -28.05
C LYS A 79 4.89 22.46 -27.93
N ALA A 80 5.89 22.22 -27.06
CA ALA A 80 6.41 20.88 -26.81
C ALA A 80 5.36 19.94 -26.18
N GLY A 81 4.40 20.48 -25.43
CA GLY A 81 3.37 19.69 -24.76
C GLY A 81 3.93 18.72 -23.71
N ASN A 82 5.03 19.08 -23.06
CA ASN A 82 5.73 18.23 -22.10
C ASN A 82 5.87 18.86 -20.70
N LYS A 83 5.16 19.97 -20.44
CA LYS A 83 4.90 20.45 -19.08
C LYS A 83 4.27 19.34 -18.22
N ASN A 84 4.68 19.25 -16.96
CA ASN A 84 4.24 18.22 -16.00
C ASN A 84 4.60 16.77 -16.37
N HIS A 85 5.41 16.56 -17.41
CA HIS A 85 5.99 15.24 -17.66
C HIS A 85 7.16 15.00 -16.71
N THR A 86 7.34 13.75 -16.30
CA THR A 86 8.55 13.32 -15.59
C THR A 86 9.79 13.69 -16.40
N ASN A 87 10.84 14.16 -15.74
CA ASN A 87 12.02 14.71 -16.42
C ASN A 87 13.30 13.91 -16.15
N GLY A 88 13.20 12.77 -15.46
CA GLY A 88 14.32 11.90 -15.11
C GLY A 88 15.13 12.33 -13.88
N THR A 89 14.87 13.52 -13.32
CA THR A 89 15.43 13.91 -12.02
C THR A 89 14.70 13.19 -10.89
N PRO A 90 15.27 13.13 -9.66
CA PRO A 90 14.57 12.57 -8.52
C PRO A 90 13.21 13.23 -8.26
N LEU A 91 12.18 12.39 -8.14
CA LEU A 91 10.79 12.78 -7.88
C LEU A 91 10.56 12.82 -6.37
N THR A 92 10.17 13.98 -5.86
CA THR A 92 9.81 14.16 -4.45
C THR A 92 8.31 14.39 -4.34
N ILE A 93 7.64 13.60 -3.51
CA ILE A 93 6.21 13.75 -3.17
C ILE A 93 6.12 14.06 -1.67
N LEU A 94 5.52 15.20 -1.35
CA LEU A 94 5.26 15.65 0.01
C LEU A 94 3.81 15.30 0.38
N ILE A 95 3.59 14.82 1.60
CA ILE A 95 2.27 14.52 2.15
C ILE A 95 2.18 15.21 3.51
N PRO A 96 1.74 16.48 3.58
CA PRO A 96 1.59 17.19 4.84
C PRO A 96 0.57 16.49 5.75
N ASN A 97 0.80 16.58 7.06
CA ASN A 97 -0.17 16.13 8.06
C ASN A 97 -1.11 17.29 8.36
N LEU A 98 -2.41 17.16 8.03
CA LEU A 98 -3.41 18.22 8.22
C LEU A 98 -4.37 17.95 9.39
N ASP A 99 -4.38 16.76 9.97
CA ASP A 99 -5.20 16.37 11.13
C ASP A 99 -4.31 16.18 12.37
N ARG A 100 -3.71 17.28 12.82
CA ARG A 100 -2.85 17.33 14.01
C ARG A 100 -3.50 18.20 15.08
N HIS A 101 -3.80 17.59 16.23
CA HIS A 101 -4.35 18.30 17.37
C HIS A 101 -3.55 18.02 18.64
N ASP A 102 -3.32 19.07 19.43
CA ASP A 102 -2.56 19.02 20.69
C ASP A 102 -3.14 18.00 21.68
N ILE A 103 -4.48 17.85 21.71
CA ILE A 103 -5.16 16.86 22.53
C ILE A 103 -4.65 15.43 22.28
N HIS A 104 -4.35 15.08 21.03
CA HIS A 104 -3.80 13.77 20.70
C HIS A 104 -2.34 13.64 21.11
N VAL A 105 -1.56 14.71 20.98
CA VAL A 105 -0.17 14.74 21.46
C VAL A 105 -0.13 14.49 22.97
N TRP A 106 -0.97 15.18 23.75
CA TRP A 106 -1.05 15.00 25.20
C TRP A 106 -1.51 13.59 25.61
N GLN A 107 -2.45 12.99 24.85
CA GLN A 107 -2.86 11.59 25.05
C GLN A 107 -1.69 10.61 24.85
N TYR A 108 -0.83 10.84 23.84
CA TYR A 108 0.37 10.03 23.66
C TYR A 108 1.41 10.28 24.75
N GLN A 109 1.65 11.52 25.15
CA GLN A 109 2.61 11.86 26.21
C GLN A 109 2.26 11.21 27.54
N SER A 110 1.00 11.29 27.96
CA SER A 110 0.52 10.72 29.24
C SER A 110 0.64 9.20 29.32
N THR A 111 0.57 8.51 28.18
CA THR A 111 0.65 7.03 28.11
C THR A 111 1.99 6.50 27.62
N ASN A 112 2.94 7.37 27.26
CA ASN A 112 4.21 6.98 26.65
C ASN A 112 5.09 6.09 27.56
N ARG A 113 4.95 6.25 28.88
CA ARG A 113 5.67 5.43 29.86
C ARG A 113 5.27 3.95 29.80
N THR A 114 4.08 3.65 29.30
CA THR A 114 3.54 2.29 29.19
C THR A 114 3.54 1.82 27.74
N PRO A 115 4.51 0.99 27.31
CA PRO A 115 4.53 0.44 25.96
C PRO A 115 3.25 -0.33 25.66
N ARG A 116 2.72 -0.15 24.45
CA ARG A 116 1.54 -0.89 23.97
C ARG A 116 1.97 -2.29 23.52
N PRO A 117 1.41 -3.37 24.08
CA PRO A 117 1.71 -4.71 23.59
C PRO A 117 1.44 -4.84 22.09
N GLY A 118 2.34 -5.56 21.40
CA GLY A 118 2.32 -5.71 19.94
C GLY A 118 2.67 -4.45 19.13
N HIS A 119 3.02 -3.32 19.75
CA HIS A 119 3.67 -2.18 19.08
C HIS A 119 5.18 -2.20 19.26
N ALA A 120 5.87 -1.35 18.50
CA ALA A 120 7.32 -1.16 18.61
C ALA A 120 7.74 -0.38 19.88
N SER A 121 6.81 0.22 20.64
CA SER A 121 7.07 1.23 21.68
C SER A 121 8.12 0.87 22.74
N TYR A 122 8.29 -0.42 23.07
CA TYR A 122 9.35 -0.85 23.98
C TYR A 122 10.68 -0.99 23.23
N ALA A 123 10.69 -1.74 22.13
CA ALA A 123 11.90 -1.96 21.33
C ALA A 123 12.47 -0.65 20.75
N SER A 124 11.62 0.29 20.35
CA SER A 124 12.02 1.61 19.88
C SER A 124 12.67 2.43 20.99
N PHE A 125 12.10 2.42 22.19
CA PHE A 125 12.68 3.06 23.36
C PHE A 125 14.03 2.43 23.75
N ILE A 126 14.16 1.10 23.71
CA ILE A 126 15.46 0.45 23.95
C ILE A 126 16.50 0.84 22.89
N LYS A 127 16.07 1.05 21.64
CA LYS A 127 16.96 1.40 20.53
C LYS A 127 17.39 2.87 20.53
N TYR A 128 16.47 3.78 20.81
CA TYR A 128 16.64 5.23 20.65
C TYR A 128 16.66 5.99 21.97
N GLY A 129 16.41 5.32 23.09
CA GLY A 129 16.37 5.93 24.40
C GLY A 129 15.23 6.94 24.55
N PRO A 130 15.41 7.95 25.40
CA PRO A 130 14.44 9.03 25.61
C PRO A 130 14.10 9.86 24.36
N ASP A 131 14.96 9.82 23.34
CA ASP A 131 14.80 10.56 22.08
C ASP A 131 13.99 9.77 21.01
N ASP A 132 13.38 8.65 21.38
CA ASP A 132 12.40 7.94 20.55
C ASP A 132 11.19 8.85 20.25
N ASP A 133 10.84 9.01 18.97
CA ASP A 133 9.60 9.70 18.55
C ASP A 133 8.39 8.81 18.88
N ALA A 134 8.01 8.81 20.15
CA ALA A 134 6.91 8.02 20.64
C ALA A 134 5.54 8.66 20.35
N ILE A 135 5.51 9.94 19.97
CA ILE A 135 4.27 10.66 19.69
C ILE A 135 3.64 10.10 18.42
N GLY A 136 2.43 9.57 18.54
CA GLY A 136 1.78 8.86 17.45
C GLY A 136 2.55 7.64 16.94
N ALA A 137 3.45 7.07 17.73
CA ALA A 137 4.37 6.00 17.35
C ALA A 137 5.40 6.36 16.26
N GLY A 138 5.64 7.66 16.00
CA GLY A 138 6.66 8.12 15.08
C GLY A 138 6.58 7.44 13.71
N ILE A 139 7.71 6.90 13.24
CA ILE A 139 7.83 6.15 11.99
C ILE A 139 7.31 4.71 12.07
N PHE A 140 7.03 4.18 13.26
CA PHE A 140 6.41 2.85 13.45
C PHE A 140 4.89 2.86 13.32
N SER A 141 4.29 4.04 13.19
CA SER A 141 2.90 4.23 12.85
C SER A 141 2.59 3.76 11.43
N GLY A 142 1.39 3.25 11.16
CA GLY A 142 0.94 2.97 9.79
C GLY A 142 1.02 4.18 8.85
N ARG A 143 1.18 5.39 9.36
CA ARG A 143 1.32 6.63 8.59
C ARG A 143 2.43 6.58 7.54
N TYR A 144 3.61 6.01 7.83
CA TYR A 144 4.71 5.99 6.86
C TYR A 144 4.34 5.26 5.56
N THR A 145 3.38 4.32 5.61
CA THR A 145 2.94 3.56 4.43
C THR A 145 2.35 4.45 3.33
N ALA A 146 1.94 5.67 3.65
CA ALA A 146 1.60 6.71 2.67
C ALA A 146 2.69 6.96 1.63
N THR A 147 3.93 7.01 2.09
CA THR A 147 5.08 7.25 1.21
C THR A 147 5.30 6.08 0.25
N ILE A 148 5.09 4.84 0.74
CA ILE A 148 5.14 3.62 -0.09
C ILE A 148 4.03 3.64 -1.13
N VAL A 149 2.81 4.01 -0.75
CA VAL A 149 1.67 4.10 -1.69
C VAL A 149 1.92 5.19 -2.74
N ALA A 150 2.41 6.36 -2.34
CA ALA A 150 2.73 7.43 -3.27
C ALA A 150 3.80 7.03 -4.30
N ALA A 151 4.90 6.42 -3.84
CA ALA A 151 5.94 5.90 -4.74
C ALA A 151 5.45 4.73 -5.61
N GLY A 152 4.68 3.82 -5.02
CA GLY A 152 4.17 2.65 -5.72
C GLY A 152 3.17 3.01 -6.80
N TYR A 153 2.39 4.07 -6.65
CA TYR A 153 1.52 4.54 -7.72
C TYR A 153 2.34 4.93 -8.97
N VAL A 154 3.45 5.65 -8.76
CA VAL A 154 4.38 6.00 -9.85
C VAL A 154 4.90 4.72 -10.51
N ALA A 155 5.30 3.72 -9.71
CA ALA A 155 5.77 2.44 -10.23
C ALA A 155 4.69 1.70 -11.03
N LYS A 156 3.46 1.61 -10.51
CA LYS A 156 2.30 0.99 -11.20
C LYS A 156 2.02 1.66 -12.53
N LYS A 157 2.09 2.99 -12.59
CA LYS A 157 1.83 3.73 -13.82
C LYS A 157 2.84 3.39 -14.93
N VAL A 158 4.13 3.26 -14.57
CA VAL A 158 5.17 2.81 -15.50
C VAL A 158 4.96 1.35 -15.90
N LEU A 159 4.72 0.45 -14.93
CA LEU A 159 4.46 -0.96 -15.19
C LEU A 159 3.26 -1.17 -16.13
N LYS A 160 2.18 -0.42 -15.94
CA LYS A 160 0.99 -0.47 -16.80
C LYS A 160 1.30 -0.07 -18.23
N ALA A 161 2.16 0.93 -18.44
CA ALA A 161 2.64 1.29 -19.78
C ALA A 161 3.48 0.19 -20.44
N CYS A 162 4.09 -0.70 -19.64
CA CYS A 162 4.79 -1.90 -20.09
C CYS A 162 3.88 -3.15 -20.19
N GLY A 163 2.56 -3.01 -20.02
CA GLY A 163 1.62 -4.13 -20.07
C GLY A 163 1.55 -5.00 -18.81
N ILE A 164 2.08 -4.51 -17.69
CA ILE A 164 2.05 -5.20 -16.40
C ILE A 164 1.00 -4.56 -15.50
N GLU A 165 0.04 -5.36 -15.03
CA GLU A 165 -1.01 -4.92 -14.10
C GLU A 165 -0.72 -5.48 -12.72
N VAL A 166 -0.72 -4.62 -11.69
CA VAL A 166 -0.52 -5.00 -10.28
C VAL A 166 -1.76 -4.62 -9.49
N PHE A 167 -2.34 -5.60 -8.79
CA PHE A 167 -3.52 -5.39 -7.96
C PHE A 167 -3.48 -6.25 -6.70
N SER A 168 -4.26 -5.89 -5.68
CA SER A 168 -4.44 -6.74 -4.50
C SER A 168 -5.85 -6.68 -3.94
N TYR A 169 -6.16 -7.64 -3.06
CA TYR A 169 -7.43 -7.75 -2.40
C TYR A 169 -7.30 -8.49 -1.06
N ILE A 170 -8.34 -8.37 -0.23
CA ILE A 170 -8.47 -9.09 1.03
C ILE A 170 -8.98 -10.49 0.71
N ARG A 171 -8.11 -11.49 0.87
CA ARG A 171 -8.40 -12.90 0.64
C ARG A 171 -9.00 -13.57 1.86
N GLU A 172 -8.59 -13.12 3.04
CA GLU A 172 -9.11 -13.59 4.33
C GLU A 172 -9.19 -12.43 5.32
N MET A 173 -10.26 -12.37 6.10
CA MET A 173 -10.40 -11.41 7.20
C MET A 173 -11.24 -12.05 8.30
N ALA A 174 -10.78 -11.89 9.54
CA ALA A 174 -11.47 -12.45 10.71
C ALA A 174 -11.74 -13.97 10.61
N GLY A 175 -10.85 -14.72 9.95
CA GLY A 175 -10.96 -16.17 9.75
C GLY A 175 -11.94 -16.60 8.64
N VAL A 176 -12.64 -15.66 8.00
CA VAL A 176 -13.47 -15.91 6.82
C VAL A 176 -12.62 -15.70 5.56
N ARG A 177 -12.61 -16.70 4.67
CA ARG A 177 -11.77 -16.74 3.46
C ARG A 177 -12.63 -16.79 2.19
N CYS A 178 -12.26 -16.05 1.14
CA CYS A 178 -12.89 -16.17 -0.17
C CYS A 178 -12.37 -17.39 -0.96
N GLY A 179 -13.16 -17.88 -1.92
CA GLY A 179 -12.73 -18.96 -2.82
C GLY A 179 -11.61 -18.57 -3.79
N GLU A 180 -11.10 -19.55 -4.54
CA GLU A 180 -10.23 -19.27 -5.68
C GLU A 180 -11.04 -18.65 -6.83
N MET A 181 -10.46 -17.66 -7.50
CA MET A 181 -11.12 -16.90 -8.55
C MET A 181 -10.18 -16.63 -9.72
N ASP A 182 -10.76 -16.42 -10.90
CA ASP A 182 -10.00 -15.99 -12.08
C ASP A 182 -9.44 -14.58 -11.88
N TYR A 183 -8.13 -14.43 -12.01
CA TYR A 183 -7.44 -13.16 -11.75
C TYR A 183 -7.86 -12.02 -12.68
N ALA A 184 -8.33 -12.30 -13.89
CA ALA A 184 -8.85 -11.25 -14.77
C ALA A 184 -10.19 -10.71 -14.26
N LYS A 185 -11.03 -11.55 -13.65
CA LYS A 185 -12.24 -11.09 -12.93
C LYS A 185 -11.89 -10.33 -11.65
N VAL A 186 -10.90 -10.82 -10.88
CA VAL A 186 -10.45 -10.14 -9.67
C VAL A 186 -9.94 -8.74 -9.97
N LEU A 187 -9.07 -8.57 -10.97
CA LEU A 187 -8.57 -7.27 -11.39
C LEU A 187 -9.73 -6.29 -11.66
N LYS A 188 -10.72 -6.70 -12.46
CA LYS A 188 -11.90 -5.89 -12.76
C LYS A 188 -12.68 -5.49 -11.50
N ALA A 189 -12.85 -6.40 -10.54
CA ALA A 189 -13.53 -6.12 -9.28
C ALA A 189 -12.72 -5.13 -8.43
N THR A 190 -11.40 -5.30 -8.33
CA THR A 190 -10.55 -4.36 -7.58
C THR A 190 -10.50 -2.97 -8.21
N ASP A 191 -10.50 -2.87 -9.54
CA ASP A 191 -10.58 -1.58 -10.25
C ASP A 191 -11.93 -0.90 -10.02
N ALA A 192 -13.02 -1.67 -10.04
CA ALA A 192 -14.35 -1.16 -9.72
C ALA A 192 -14.43 -0.68 -8.26
N PHE A 193 -13.78 -1.38 -7.32
CA PHE A 193 -13.67 -0.96 -5.92
C PHE A 193 -12.89 0.34 -5.78
N LYS A 194 -11.72 0.47 -6.42
CA LYS A 194 -10.92 1.71 -6.43
C LYS A 194 -11.71 2.89 -6.99
N ARG A 195 -12.43 2.68 -8.10
CA ARG A 195 -13.31 3.70 -8.68
C ARG A 195 -14.43 4.11 -7.73
N MET A 196 -15.09 3.15 -7.10
CA MET A 196 -16.12 3.39 -6.09
C MET A 196 -15.56 4.25 -4.95
N ARG A 197 -14.37 3.93 -4.45
CA ARG A 197 -13.71 4.71 -3.38
C ARG A 197 -13.44 6.16 -3.81
N CYS A 198 -12.97 6.41 -5.03
CA CYS A 198 -12.79 7.78 -5.54
C CYS A 198 -14.12 8.54 -5.67
N ASP A 199 -15.17 7.88 -6.18
CA ASP A 199 -16.48 8.50 -6.38
C ASP A 199 -17.15 8.93 -5.06
N PHE A 200 -16.85 8.22 -3.96
CA PHE A 200 -17.40 8.48 -2.62
C PHE A 200 -16.46 9.24 -1.68
N ASP A 201 -15.18 9.42 -2.02
CA ASP A 201 -14.24 10.16 -1.18
C ASP A 201 -14.48 11.68 -1.29
N PRO A 202 -14.89 12.36 -0.20
CA PRO A 202 -15.27 13.77 -0.27
C PRO A 202 -14.10 14.69 -0.62
N PHE A 203 -12.89 14.34 -0.20
CA PHE A 203 -11.70 15.14 -0.52
C PHE A 203 -11.32 15.00 -2.00
N TYR A 204 -11.45 13.81 -2.59
CA TYR A 204 -11.25 13.58 -4.01
C TYR A 204 -12.19 14.47 -4.83
N GLN A 205 -13.47 14.53 -4.43
CA GLN A 205 -14.48 15.35 -5.09
C GLN A 205 -14.24 16.85 -4.88
N GLU A 206 -14.07 17.30 -3.64
CA GLU A 206 -13.95 18.73 -3.32
C GLU A 206 -12.63 19.35 -3.79
N ILE A 207 -11.53 18.59 -3.84
CA ILE A 207 -10.20 19.14 -4.12
C ILE A 207 -9.84 18.96 -5.58
N TYR A 208 -9.96 17.75 -6.11
CA TYR A 208 -9.48 17.44 -7.44
C TYR A 208 -10.58 17.54 -8.51
N VAL A 209 -11.78 16.99 -8.26
CA VAL A 209 -12.89 17.08 -9.24
C VAL A 209 -13.37 18.52 -9.40
N LYS A 210 -13.50 19.27 -8.29
CA LYS A 210 -13.80 20.71 -8.31
C LYS A 210 -12.60 21.61 -8.64
N LYS A 211 -11.42 21.03 -8.90
CA LYS A 211 -10.20 21.75 -9.31
C LYS A 211 -9.76 22.87 -8.35
N ARG A 212 -9.94 22.68 -7.03
CA ARG A 212 -9.27 23.56 -6.04
C ARG A 212 -7.76 23.44 -6.13
N ILE A 213 -7.25 22.29 -6.51
CA ILE A 213 -5.83 22.07 -6.82
C ILE A 213 -5.69 21.64 -8.26
N THR A 214 -4.76 22.26 -8.98
CA THR A 214 -4.39 21.88 -10.35
C THR A 214 -2.88 21.77 -10.51
N MET A 215 -2.45 21.08 -11.57
CA MET A 215 -1.03 20.96 -11.91
C MET A 215 -0.40 22.27 -12.37
N ASP A 216 -1.18 23.32 -12.64
CA ASP A 216 -0.65 24.64 -13.02
C ASP A 216 -0.24 25.50 -11.81
N MET A 217 -0.65 25.09 -10.60
CA MET A 217 -0.31 25.79 -9.37
C MET A 217 1.13 25.49 -8.93
N ARG A 218 1.82 26.49 -8.39
CA ARG A 218 3.12 26.33 -7.71
C ARG A 218 2.93 25.83 -6.29
N PHE A 219 4.01 25.31 -5.70
CA PHE A 219 4.04 24.76 -4.34
C PHE A 219 3.35 25.66 -3.29
N LEU A 220 3.72 26.94 -3.19
CA LEU A 220 3.15 27.84 -2.18
C LEU A 220 1.65 28.13 -2.37
N GLN A 221 1.15 28.09 -3.62
CA GLN A 221 -0.28 28.23 -3.89
C GLN A 221 -1.04 26.99 -3.41
N LYS A 222 -0.51 25.79 -3.69
CA LYS A 222 -1.07 24.53 -3.18
C LYS A 222 -1.04 24.49 -1.66
N ALA A 223 0.07 24.92 -1.03
CA ALA A 223 0.22 24.97 0.42
C ALA A 223 -0.79 25.94 1.07
N ALA A 224 -1.04 27.11 0.47
CA ALA A 224 -2.05 28.05 0.96
C ALA A 224 -3.46 27.43 0.95
N ILE A 225 -3.81 26.72 -0.13
CA ILE A 225 -5.11 26.03 -0.24
C ILE A 225 -5.19 24.87 0.75
N PHE A 226 -4.09 24.16 1.01
CA PHE A 226 -4.06 23.11 2.03
C PHE A 226 -4.27 23.67 3.44
N ALA A 227 -3.74 24.87 3.75
CA ALA A 227 -3.99 25.56 5.01
C ALA A 227 -5.45 26.03 5.17
N GLU A 228 -6.16 26.29 4.06
CA GLU A 228 -7.61 26.48 4.07
C GLU A 228 -8.33 25.16 4.33
N ILE A 229 -7.96 24.10 3.60
CA ILE A 229 -8.56 22.76 3.73
C ILE A 229 -8.41 22.21 5.15
N GLU A 230 -7.28 22.45 5.81
CA GLU A 230 -7.04 22.07 7.22
C GLU A 230 -8.16 22.55 8.14
N LYS A 231 -8.70 23.76 7.89
CA LYS A 231 -9.80 24.35 8.67
C LYS A 231 -11.18 23.82 8.25
N GLU A 232 -11.28 23.24 7.06
CA GLU A 232 -12.52 22.75 6.44
C GLU A 232 -12.65 21.21 6.49
N ILE A 233 -11.71 20.49 7.13
CA ILE A 233 -11.69 19.01 7.16
C ILE A 233 -13.06 18.45 7.56
N ASP A 234 -13.68 19.01 8.60
CA ASP A 234 -14.97 18.55 9.10
C ASP A 234 -16.12 18.86 8.15
N ASP A 235 -16.13 20.05 7.54
CA ASP A 235 -17.13 20.43 6.55
C ASP A 235 -17.04 19.60 5.27
N ILE A 236 -15.82 19.29 4.82
CA ILE A 236 -15.60 18.42 3.66
C ILE A 236 -16.07 17.01 3.98
N ARG A 237 -15.75 16.47 5.17
CA ARG A 237 -16.22 15.13 5.58
C ARG A 237 -17.73 15.07 5.77
N ALA A 238 -18.37 16.15 6.22
CA ALA A 238 -19.83 16.20 6.34
C ALA A 238 -20.55 16.04 4.99
N LYS A 239 -19.87 16.32 3.86
CA LYS A 239 -20.37 16.11 2.50
C LYS A 239 -20.25 14.66 2.01
N THR A 240 -19.72 13.73 2.82
CA THR A 240 -19.54 12.33 2.41
C THR A 240 -20.89 11.74 1.95
N PRO A 241 -20.99 11.24 0.70
CA PRO A 241 -22.21 10.61 0.23
C PRO A 241 -22.56 9.39 1.08
N ARG A 242 -23.85 9.18 1.35
CA ARG A 242 -24.30 8.00 2.09
C ARG A 242 -23.96 6.73 1.30
N MET A 243 -23.13 5.86 1.88
CA MET A 243 -22.78 4.56 1.29
C MET A 243 -23.92 3.57 1.50
N ASP A 244 -24.85 3.49 0.55
CA ASP A 244 -25.86 2.42 0.52
C ASP A 244 -25.28 1.18 -0.16
N SER A 245 -25.11 0.11 0.62
CA SER A 245 -24.57 -1.17 0.14
C SER A 245 -25.30 -1.70 -1.10
N ARG A 246 -26.64 -1.58 -1.14
CA ARG A 246 -27.45 -2.04 -2.29
C ARG A 246 -27.19 -1.21 -3.54
N ALA A 247 -27.16 0.11 -3.42
CA ALA A 247 -26.82 1.00 -4.54
C ALA A 247 -25.39 0.78 -5.05
N ILE A 248 -24.42 0.58 -4.15
CA ILE A 248 -23.02 0.32 -4.50
C ILE A 248 -22.89 -1.02 -5.24
N LYS A 249 -23.49 -2.09 -4.72
CA LYS A 249 -23.53 -3.40 -5.39
C LYS A 249 -24.15 -3.28 -6.79
N LYS A 250 -25.26 -2.56 -6.93
CA LYS A 250 -25.94 -2.36 -8.22
C LYS A 250 -25.09 -1.57 -9.22
N LYS A 251 -24.39 -0.51 -8.77
CA LYS A 251 -23.63 0.39 -9.66
C LYS A 251 -22.24 -0.13 -10.02
N TYR A 252 -21.53 -0.70 -9.05
CA TYR A 252 -20.12 -1.09 -9.20
C TYR A 252 -19.90 -2.61 -9.15
N GLY A 253 -20.85 -3.39 -8.65
CA GLY A 253 -20.68 -4.84 -8.53
C GLY A 253 -19.72 -5.27 -7.41
N VAL A 254 -19.40 -4.37 -6.47
CA VAL A 254 -18.43 -4.61 -5.39
C VAL A 254 -19.06 -4.39 -4.03
N HIS A 255 -18.40 -4.90 -2.99
CA HIS A 255 -18.77 -4.64 -1.61
C HIS A 255 -18.35 -3.21 -1.19
N HIS A 256 -19.09 -2.60 -0.27
CA HIS A 256 -18.97 -1.18 0.07
C HIS A 256 -17.82 -0.85 1.03
N VAL A 257 -17.28 -1.84 1.75
CA VAL A 257 -16.21 -1.67 2.76
C VAL A 257 -14.98 -2.52 2.44
N VAL A 258 -15.16 -3.84 2.40
CA VAL A 258 -14.10 -4.82 2.17
C VAL A 258 -13.76 -4.93 0.69
N ASN A 259 -12.49 -4.67 0.32
CA ASN A 259 -11.96 -4.95 -1.03
C ASN A 259 -11.73 -6.46 -1.20
N CYS A 260 -12.81 -7.22 -1.35
CA CYS A 260 -12.78 -8.64 -1.68
C CYS A 260 -13.63 -8.86 -2.95
N PRO A 261 -13.12 -9.57 -3.97
CA PRO A 261 -13.83 -9.82 -5.22
C PRO A 261 -15.01 -10.79 -5.07
N ASP A 262 -15.05 -11.58 -4.00
CA ASP A 262 -16.18 -12.42 -3.62
C ASP A 262 -17.11 -11.64 -2.67
N TYR A 263 -18.27 -11.24 -3.19
CA TYR A 263 -19.21 -10.40 -2.47
C TYR A 263 -19.75 -11.07 -1.20
N ASP A 264 -20.08 -12.36 -1.26
CA ASP A 264 -20.71 -13.06 -0.15
C ASP A 264 -19.67 -13.35 0.94
N ALA A 265 -18.43 -13.68 0.55
CA ALA A 265 -17.32 -13.74 1.49
C ALA A 265 -17.03 -12.37 2.10
N ALA A 266 -17.11 -11.27 1.35
CA ALA A 266 -16.90 -9.91 1.86
C ALA A 266 -17.92 -9.53 2.96
N GLU A 267 -19.20 -9.86 2.75
CA GLU A 267 -20.27 -9.66 3.75
C GLU A 267 -20.01 -10.50 5.02
N ALA A 268 -19.65 -11.78 4.85
CA ALA A 268 -19.33 -12.66 5.96
C ALA A 268 -18.07 -12.21 6.74
N MET A 269 -17.02 -11.76 6.03
CA MET A 269 -15.83 -11.16 6.63
C MET A 269 -16.20 -9.93 7.46
N LEU A 270 -17.02 -9.02 6.93
CA LEU A 270 -17.46 -7.82 7.62
C LEU A 270 -18.25 -8.16 8.90
N ALA A 271 -19.23 -9.06 8.78
CA ALA A 271 -20.05 -9.50 9.90
C ALA A 271 -19.21 -10.10 11.03
N GLU A 272 -18.24 -10.96 10.70
CA GLU A 272 -17.36 -11.60 11.69
C GLU A 272 -16.37 -10.60 12.31
N CYS A 273 -15.83 -9.67 11.52
CA CYS A 273 -14.99 -8.59 12.02
C CYS A 273 -15.74 -7.71 13.04
N ASN A 274 -16.99 -7.34 12.71
CA ASN A 274 -17.87 -6.59 13.60
C ASN A 274 -18.19 -7.38 14.89
N ARG A 275 -18.43 -8.69 14.78
CA ARG A 275 -18.65 -9.58 15.93
C ARG A 275 -17.44 -9.59 16.89
N ILE A 276 -16.23 -9.72 16.35
CA ILE A 276 -14.99 -9.69 17.16
C ILE A 276 -14.80 -8.30 17.79
N SER A 277 -14.99 -7.23 17.01
CA SER A 277 -14.87 -5.85 17.49
C SER A 277 -15.83 -5.53 18.63
N ALA A 278 -17.05 -6.07 18.60
CA ALA A 278 -18.04 -5.89 19.66
C ALA A 278 -17.59 -6.48 21.01
N THR A 279 -16.63 -7.41 21.01
CA THR A 279 -16.02 -7.95 22.24
C THR A 279 -14.87 -7.10 22.80
N GLY A 280 -14.56 -5.97 22.15
CA GLY A 280 -13.42 -5.12 22.48
C GLY A 280 -12.08 -5.66 21.98
N ASP A 281 -12.09 -6.61 21.03
CA ASP A 281 -10.91 -7.23 20.42
C ASP A 281 -10.73 -6.80 18.96
N SER A 282 -9.74 -7.35 18.27
CA SER A 282 -9.50 -7.11 16.85
C SER A 282 -9.17 -8.40 16.10
N SER A 283 -9.17 -8.31 14.77
CA SER A 283 -8.92 -9.44 13.87
C SER A 283 -7.81 -9.14 12.87
N GLY A 284 -7.13 -10.21 12.44
CA GLY A 284 -6.14 -10.16 11.36
C GLY A 284 -6.76 -10.52 10.02
N GLY A 285 -5.91 -10.87 9.07
CA GLY A 285 -6.34 -11.33 7.75
C GLY A 285 -5.17 -11.69 6.83
N VAL A 286 -5.51 -12.01 5.59
CA VAL A 286 -4.56 -12.27 4.51
C VAL A 286 -4.92 -11.38 3.33
N VAL A 287 -3.92 -10.65 2.84
CA VAL A 287 -4.02 -9.91 1.58
C VAL A 287 -3.30 -10.70 0.50
N GLU A 288 -3.93 -10.89 -0.65
CA GLU A 288 -3.30 -11.45 -1.84
C GLU A 288 -2.97 -10.34 -2.83
N VAL A 289 -1.73 -10.32 -3.31
CA VAL A 289 -1.20 -9.36 -4.26
C VAL A 289 -0.77 -10.11 -5.51
N VAL A 290 -1.20 -9.62 -6.67
CA VAL A 290 -1.04 -10.29 -7.95
C VAL A 290 -0.46 -9.33 -8.97
N ALA A 291 0.48 -9.83 -9.78
CA ALA A 291 0.94 -9.14 -10.98
C ALA A 291 0.72 -10.00 -12.24
N LEU A 292 0.09 -9.41 -13.25
CA LEU A 292 -0.17 -10.00 -14.56
C LEU A 292 0.74 -9.39 -15.62
N GLY A 293 1.06 -10.14 -16.66
CA GLY A 293 1.85 -9.64 -17.79
C GLY A 293 3.35 -9.52 -17.53
N VAL A 294 3.85 -10.03 -16.40
CA VAL A 294 5.29 -9.99 -16.06
C VAL A 294 6.08 -10.85 -17.07
N PRO A 295 7.14 -10.31 -17.71
CA PRO A 295 7.92 -11.06 -18.68
C PRO A 295 8.63 -12.25 -18.04
N CYS A 296 8.66 -13.37 -18.75
CA CYS A 296 9.42 -14.55 -18.34
C CYS A 296 10.91 -14.22 -18.25
N GLY A 297 11.57 -14.69 -17.18
CA GLY A 297 12.98 -14.41 -16.90
C GLY A 297 13.25 -13.10 -16.16
N LEU A 298 12.24 -12.36 -15.70
CA LEU A 298 12.42 -11.23 -14.78
C LEU A 298 12.81 -11.74 -13.38
N GLY A 299 13.87 -11.19 -12.77
CA GLY A 299 14.41 -11.66 -11.49
C GLY A 299 15.90 -11.99 -11.59
N GLU A 300 16.50 -12.42 -10.47
CA GLU A 300 17.90 -12.89 -10.44
C GLU A 300 18.02 -14.21 -9.68
N PRO A 301 18.98 -15.10 -10.00
CA PRO A 301 18.96 -16.47 -9.47
C PRO A 301 19.65 -16.68 -8.12
N VAL A 302 20.38 -15.70 -7.56
CA VAL A 302 21.24 -15.91 -6.38
C VAL A 302 20.93 -14.96 -5.22
N PHE A 303 21.50 -13.75 -5.23
CA PHE A 303 21.41 -12.81 -4.09
C PHE A 303 20.19 -11.89 -4.14
N ARG A 304 19.44 -11.97 -5.24
CA ARG A 304 18.39 -11.02 -5.62
C ARG A 304 17.20 -11.77 -6.23
N LYS A 305 16.87 -12.92 -5.66
CA LYS A 305 15.74 -13.71 -6.12
C LYS A 305 14.45 -12.91 -5.98
N LEU A 306 13.62 -12.94 -7.02
CA LEU A 306 12.41 -12.12 -7.07
C LEU A 306 11.45 -12.44 -5.93
N ASP A 307 11.27 -13.72 -5.62
CA ASP A 307 10.49 -14.20 -4.47
C ASP A 307 11.06 -13.71 -3.13
N ALA A 308 12.39 -13.69 -2.97
CA ALA A 308 13.05 -13.16 -1.77
C ALA A 308 12.84 -11.65 -1.61
N GLU A 309 12.91 -10.87 -2.70
CA GLU A 309 12.62 -9.42 -2.63
C GLU A 309 11.15 -9.12 -2.37
N LEU A 310 10.22 -9.88 -2.98
CA LEU A 310 8.80 -9.80 -2.62
C LEU A 310 8.57 -10.23 -1.17
N GLY A 311 9.36 -11.17 -0.65
CA GLY A 311 9.42 -11.55 0.76
C GLY A 311 9.72 -10.39 1.71
N ARG A 312 10.38 -9.32 1.23
CA ARG A 312 10.63 -8.10 2.01
C ARG A 312 9.36 -7.31 2.32
N MET A 313 8.21 -7.66 1.73
CA MET A 313 6.90 -7.19 2.20
C MET A 313 6.63 -7.54 3.68
N LEU A 314 7.39 -8.45 4.28
CA LEU A 314 7.43 -8.67 5.73
C LEU A 314 7.80 -7.39 6.52
N GLY A 315 8.47 -6.44 5.88
CA GLY A 315 8.80 -5.13 6.44
C GLY A 315 7.63 -4.14 6.46
N ILE A 316 6.48 -4.47 5.86
CA ILE A 316 5.25 -3.68 6.02
C ILE A 316 4.76 -3.84 7.46
N GLY A 317 4.45 -2.74 8.13
CA GLY A 317 3.95 -2.73 9.50
C GLY A 317 2.80 -3.73 9.67
N ALA A 318 2.91 -4.56 10.72
CA ALA A 318 1.96 -5.60 11.09
C ALA A 318 1.88 -6.85 10.17
N VAL A 319 2.63 -6.91 9.08
CA VAL A 319 2.81 -8.17 8.33
C VAL A 319 3.70 -9.12 9.14
N LYS A 320 3.29 -10.38 9.24
CA LYS A 320 3.99 -11.44 10.00
C LYS A 320 4.39 -12.65 9.17
N GLY A 321 3.94 -12.73 7.93
CA GLY A 321 4.34 -13.78 6.98
C GLY A 321 4.13 -13.29 5.55
N VAL A 322 4.98 -13.78 4.65
CA VAL A 322 4.84 -13.61 3.21
C VAL A 322 4.98 -14.98 2.56
N GLU A 323 4.06 -15.31 1.68
CA GLU A 323 4.04 -16.54 0.90
C GLU A 323 4.02 -16.22 -0.59
N ILE A 324 4.66 -17.06 -1.40
CA ILE A 324 4.59 -16.99 -2.86
C ILE A 324 3.88 -18.26 -3.36
N GLY A 325 2.92 -18.10 -4.27
CA GLY A 325 2.17 -19.22 -4.84
C GLY A 325 1.41 -20.05 -3.81
N ALA A 326 1.69 -21.35 -3.75
CA ALA A 326 1.14 -22.28 -2.77
C ALA A 326 1.67 -22.05 -1.34
N GLY A 327 2.72 -21.24 -1.16
CA GLY A 327 3.19 -20.81 0.15
C GLY A 327 3.63 -21.97 1.03
N PHE A 328 3.24 -21.96 2.31
CA PHE A 328 3.52 -23.06 3.23
C PHE A 328 2.80 -24.36 2.84
N GLY A 329 1.81 -24.31 1.95
CA GLY A 329 1.13 -25.50 1.43
C GLY A 329 2.04 -26.45 0.67
N VAL A 330 3.18 -25.98 0.14
CA VAL A 330 4.13 -26.83 -0.61
C VAL A 330 4.72 -27.96 0.23
N LYS A 331 4.81 -27.80 1.56
CA LYS A 331 5.36 -28.84 2.46
C LYS A 331 4.50 -30.10 2.51
N ASP A 332 3.20 -29.96 2.18
CA ASP A 332 2.22 -31.04 2.19
C ASP A 332 2.01 -31.64 0.79
N MET A 333 2.83 -31.25 -0.19
CA MET A 333 2.76 -31.70 -1.58
C MET A 333 3.92 -32.65 -1.93
N THR A 334 3.64 -33.66 -2.74
CA THR A 334 4.66 -34.41 -3.48
C THR A 334 5.20 -33.59 -4.65
N GLY A 335 6.34 -33.99 -5.23
CA GLY A 335 6.92 -33.29 -6.37
C GLY A 335 5.95 -33.12 -7.55
N ILE A 336 5.16 -34.14 -7.89
CA ILE A 336 4.19 -34.04 -9.00
C ILE A 336 3.00 -33.12 -8.70
N GLN A 337 2.63 -32.98 -7.42
CA GLN A 337 1.58 -32.05 -7.00
C GLN A 337 2.09 -30.60 -6.97
N SER A 338 3.35 -30.39 -6.57
CA SER A 338 3.95 -29.06 -6.49
C SER A 338 4.42 -28.53 -7.85
N ASN A 339 4.94 -29.39 -8.72
CA ASN A 339 5.53 -28.97 -9.99
C ASN A 339 4.44 -28.46 -10.95
N ASP A 340 4.61 -27.25 -11.47
CA ASP A 340 3.71 -26.70 -12.47
C ASP A 340 4.00 -27.30 -13.85
N ALA A 341 3.22 -28.32 -14.21
CA ALA A 341 3.38 -29.03 -15.48
C ALA A 341 3.15 -28.10 -16.69
N MET A 342 3.93 -28.30 -17.75
CA MET A 342 3.91 -27.49 -18.96
C MET A 342 3.52 -28.30 -20.19
N ARG A 343 2.83 -27.66 -21.13
CA ARG A 343 2.61 -28.18 -22.48
C ARG A 343 2.77 -27.07 -23.52
N ALA A 344 3.11 -27.45 -24.75
CA ALA A 344 3.06 -26.53 -25.88
C ALA A 344 1.63 -26.42 -26.41
N GLU A 345 1.13 -25.19 -26.60
CA GLU A 345 -0.15 -24.92 -27.24
C GLU A 345 0.03 -23.75 -28.22
N LYS A 346 -0.15 -24.00 -29.52
CA LYS A 346 0.03 -23.00 -30.60
C LYS A 346 1.39 -22.27 -30.55
N GLY A 347 2.47 -23.01 -30.29
CA GLY A 347 3.84 -22.47 -30.21
C GLY A 347 4.14 -21.67 -28.93
N LYS A 348 3.23 -21.65 -27.96
CA LYS A 348 3.42 -20.99 -26.65
C LYS A 348 3.43 -22.03 -25.53
N VAL A 349 4.19 -21.74 -24.47
CA VAL A 349 4.16 -22.55 -23.24
C VAL A 349 2.85 -22.27 -22.50
N LYS A 350 2.16 -23.33 -22.10
CA LYS A 350 1.00 -23.27 -21.21
C LYS A 350 1.25 -24.13 -20.00
N PHE A 351 1.12 -23.51 -18.83
CA PHE A 351 1.16 -24.20 -17.55
C PHE A 351 -0.22 -24.76 -17.20
N MET A 352 -0.24 -25.88 -16.49
CA MET A 352 -1.46 -26.56 -16.06
C MET A 352 -1.90 -26.16 -14.64
N SER A 353 -1.01 -25.55 -13.86
CA SER A 353 -1.21 -25.03 -12.50
C SER A 353 -0.26 -23.84 -12.25
N ASN A 354 -0.39 -23.15 -11.11
CA ASN A 354 0.50 -22.05 -10.71
C ASN A 354 0.87 -22.13 -9.21
N ASN A 355 1.29 -23.31 -8.75
CA ASN A 355 1.72 -23.55 -7.37
C ASN A 355 2.99 -22.76 -7.04
N ALA A 356 3.85 -22.51 -8.01
CA ALA A 356 5.06 -21.70 -7.85
C ALA A 356 4.75 -20.18 -7.71
N GLY A 357 3.51 -19.76 -7.95
CA GLY A 357 3.12 -18.35 -7.86
C GLY A 357 3.85 -17.46 -8.85
N GLY A 358 4.10 -17.98 -10.06
CA GLY A 358 4.76 -17.29 -11.15
C GLY A 358 6.26 -17.12 -11.01
N ILE A 359 6.91 -17.72 -10.01
CA ILE A 359 8.36 -17.58 -9.77
C ILE A 359 8.99 -18.96 -9.55
N THR A 360 10.05 -19.28 -10.27
CA THR A 360 10.84 -20.50 -10.06
C THR A 360 12.32 -20.17 -10.14
N GLY A 361 13.11 -20.60 -9.15
CA GLY A 361 14.54 -20.30 -9.09
C GLY A 361 14.87 -18.81 -8.95
N GLY A 362 13.92 -18.00 -8.45
CA GLY A 362 14.06 -16.54 -8.37
C GLY A 362 13.73 -15.77 -9.65
N LEU A 363 13.25 -16.47 -10.69
CA LEU A 363 12.89 -15.92 -12.00
C LEU A 363 11.40 -16.06 -12.26
N ALA A 364 10.79 -15.03 -12.86
CA ALA A 364 9.40 -15.06 -13.29
C ALA A 364 9.20 -16.09 -14.41
N THR A 365 8.15 -16.91 -14.33
CA THR A 365 7.84 -17.95 -15.32
C THR A 365 6.96 -17.44 -16.47
N GLY A 366 6.45 -16.21 -16.36
CA GLY A 366 5.45 -15.62 -17.26
C GLY A 366 4.00 -15.95 -16.87
N GLN A 367 3.78 -16.77 -15.84
CA GLN A 367 2.48 -16.91 -15.18
C GLN A 367 2.21 -15.71 -14.27
N PRO A 368 0.96 -15.53 -13.78
CA PRO A 368 0.68 -14.55 -12.75
C PRO A 368 1.63 -14.70 -11.55
N ILE A 369 2.28 -13.62 -11.15
CA ILE A 369 3.00 -13.59 -9.87
C ILE A 369 1.97 -13.44 -8.76
N VAL A 370 2.01 -14.32 -7.78
CA VAL A 370 1.04 -14.35 -6.67
C VAL A 370 1.79 -14.37 -5.35
N ALA A 371 1.58 -13.35 -4.53
CA ALA A 371 2.09 -13.26 -3.17
C ALA A 371 0.95 -13.07 -2.17
N ARG A 372 1.06 -13.66 -0.98
CA ARG A 372 0.11 -13.46 0.12
C ARG A 372 0.84 -12.89 1.33
N VAL A 373 0.27 -11.88 1.95
CA VAL A 373 0.81 -11.27 3.18
C VAL A 373 -0.14 -11.52 4.34
N ALA A 374 0.37 -12.16 5.39
CA ALA A 374 -0.37 -12.44 6.61
C ALA A 374 -0.30 -11.23 7.55
N VAL A 375 -1.45 -10.66 7.86
CA VAL A 375 -1.61 -9.45 8.65
C VAL A 375 -2.09 -9.83 10.05
N LYS A 376 -1.34 -9.45 11.08
CA LYS A 376 -1.75 -9.70 12.47
C LYS A 376 -2.93 -8.78 12.87
N PRO A 377 -3.69 -9.13 13.92
CA PRO A 377 -4.70 -8.25 14.50
C PRO A 377 -4.14 -6.88 14.96
N THR A 378 -5.00 -5.86 14.95
CA THR A 378 -4.65 -4.52 15.45
C THR A 378 -4.20 -4.61 16.92
N PRO A 379 -2.96 -4.22 17.29
CA PRO A 379 -2.49 -4.51 18.64
C PRO A 379 -3.15 -3.66 19.74
N THR A 380 -3.69 -2.50 19.38
CA THR A 380 -4.41 -1.67 20.34
C THR A 380 -5.85 -2.19 20.41
N ILE A 381 -6.29 -2.73 21.55
CA ILE A 381 -7.64 -3.29 21.80
C ILE A 381 -8.24 -2.81 23.14
N ASP A 382 -9.57 -2.86 23.28
CA ASP A 382 -10.28 -2.34 24.47
C ASP A 382 -10.08 -3.23 25.70
N LYS A 383 -9.79 -4.52 25.49
CA LYS A 383 -9.44 -5.45 26.56
C LYS A 383 -8.19 -4.99 27.31
N LYS A 384 -8.19 -5.18 28.63
CA LYS A 384 -7.03 -4.92 29.49
C LYS A 384 -5.86 -5.81 29.07
N GLN A 385 -4.69 -5.22 28.91
CA GLN A 385 -3.45 -5.90 28.60
C GLN A 385 -2.41 -5.64 29.69
N VAL A 386 -1.58 -6.64 29.98
CA VAL A 386 -0.45 -6.50 30.89
C VAL A 386 0.73 -5.87 30.14
N THR A 387 1.37 -4.91 30.78
CA THR A 387 2.56 -4.22 30.27
C THR A 387 3.43 -3.78 31.44
N ILE A 388 4.44 -2.94 31.18
CA ILE A 388 5.31 -2.34 32.19
C ILE A 388 5.31 -0.82 32.07
N ASP A 389 5.77 -0.13 33.12
CA ASP A 389 6.37 1.18 32.98
C ASP A 389 7.81 0.98 32.48
N LYS A 390 8.15 1.51 31.30
CA LYS A 390 9.45 1.29 30.66
C LYS A 390 10.63 2.00 31.32
N TYR A 391 10.39 2.87 32.31
CA TYR A 391 11.42 3.54 33.09
C TYR A 391 11.62 2.90 34.46
N THR A 392 10.54 2.54 35.16
CA THR A 392 10.64 1.92 36.50
C THR A 392 10.70 0.41 36.46
N MET A 393 10.39 -0.22 35.32
CA MET A 393 10.29 -1.68 35.14
C MET A 393 9.21 -2.33 36.02
N GLU A 394 8.26 -1.56 36.53
CA GLU A 394 7.10 -2.06 37.27
C GLU A 394 6.01 -2.56 36.33
N ASN A 395 5.30 -3.62 36.72
CA ASN A 395 4.11 -4.08 36.01
C ASN A 395 3.01 -3.00 36.03
N LYS A 396 2.38 -2.79 34.88
CA LYS A 396 1.21 -1.91 34.68
C LYS A 396 0.15 -2.64 33.88
N ALA A 397 -1.07 -2.13 33.94
CA ALA A 397 -2.15 -2.54 33.04
C ALA A 397 -2.47 -1.40 32.09
N LEU A 398 -2.71 -1.74 30.82
CA LEU A 398 -3.13 -0.80 29.80
C LEU A 398 -4.40 -1.32 29.12
N ALA A 399 -5.43 -0.49 29.10
CA ALA A 399 -6.54 -0.59 28.17
C ALA A 399 -6.60 0.77 27.46
N ALA A 400 -6.70 0.79 26.13
CA ALA A 400 -6.68 2.10 25.49
C ALA A 400 -8.01 2.84 25.58
N ILE A 401 -7.93 4.14 25.30
CA ILE A 401 -8.91 5.14 25.71
C ILE A 401 -9.85 5.52 24.53
N THR A 402 -9.56 5.08 23.29
CA THR A 402 -10.25 5.54 22.07
C THR A 402 -10.55 4.42 21.07
N ARG A 403 -11.49 4.68 20.12
CA ARG A 403 -11.89 3.78 19.02
C ARG A 403 -10.72 3.49 18.06
N ARG A 404 -10.61 2.25 17.58
CA ARG A 404 -9.49 1.73 16.77
C ARG A 404 -9.99 0.97 15.55
N ASP A 405 -9.07 0.63 14.66
CA ASP A 405 -9.35 -0.27 13.55
C ASP A 405 -9.62 -1.69 14.08
N PRO A 406 -10.82 -2.27 13.88
CA PRO A 406 -11.10 -3.68 14.20
C PRO A 406 -10.27 -4.66 13.37
N THR A 407 -9.73 -4.20 12.25
CA THR A 407 -8.75 -4.90 11.42
C THR A 407 -7.94 -3.90 10.61
N ILE A 408 -6.66 -4.20 10.41
CA ILE A 408 -5.75 -3.40 9.58
C ILE A 408 -5.55 -4.01 8.18
N ALA A 409 -6.14 -5.18 7.89
CA ALA A 409 -6.09 -5.77 6.55
C ALA A 409 -6.66 -4.82 5.49
N GLY A 410 -7.73 -4.10 5.84
CA GLY A 410 -8.34 -3.04 5.03
C GLY A 410 -7.40 -1.90 4.63
N ARG A 411 -6.33 -1.67 5.41
CA ARG A 411 -5.33 -0.64 5.13
C ARG A 411 -4.07 -1.17 4.47
N ILE A 412 -3.78 -2.47 4.61
CA ILE A 412 -2.54 -3.07 4.13
C ILE A 412 -2.65 -3.50 2.67
N TRP A 413 -3.84 -3.87 2.17
CA TRP A 413 -3.98 -4.26 0.76
C TRP A 413 -3.42 -3.23 -0.25
N PRO A 414 -3.72 -1.92 -0.19
CA PRO A 414 -3.16 -0.97 -1.14
C PRO A 414 -1.66 -0.77 -0.92
N VAL A 415 -1.16 -0.95 0.31
CA VAL A 415 0.28 -0.85 0.61
C VAL A 415 1.04 -2.00 -0.03
N ALA A 416 0.54 -3.22 0.11
CA ALA A 416 1.16 -4.42 -0.46
C ALA A 416 1.13 -4.40 -2.00
N GLU A 417 0.03 -3.91 -2.59
CA GLU A 417 -0.08 -3.66 -4.04
C GLU A 417 1.03 -2.73 -4.53
N ASN A 418 1.19 -1.59 -3.88
CA ASN A 418 2.18 -0.58 -4.22
C ASN A 418 3.61 -1.04 -3.94
N TYR A 419 3.83 -1.81 -2.87
CA TYR A 419 5.14 -2.38 -2.56
C TYR A 419 5.60 -3.37 -3.64
N MET A 420 4.71 -4.27 -4.09
CA MET A 420 5.01 -5.18 -5.20
C MET A 420 5.36 -4.41 -6.47
N ALA A 421 4.62 -3.33 -6.79
CA ALA A 421 4.92 -2.50 -7.96
C ALA A 421 6.32 -1.87 -7.90
N ILE A 422 6.75 -1.37 -6.73
CA ILE A 422 8.11 -0.83 -6.54
C ILE A 422 9.17 -1.91 -6.85
N VAL A 423 9.00 -3.10 -6.28
CA VAL A 423 9.93 -4.22 -6.50
C VAL A 423 9.95 -4.63 -7.97
N LEU A 424 8.78 -4.83 -8.59
CA LEU A 424 8.71 -5.28 -9.98
C LEU A 424 9.31 -4.27 -10.96
N LEU A 425 9.10 -2.97 -10.75
CA LEU A 425 9.68 -1.95 -11.63
C LEU A 425 11.21 -1.91 -11.52
N ASP A 426 11.77 -2.04 -10.31
CA ASP A 426 13.22 -2.13 -10.10
C ASP A 426 13.86 -3.25 -10.93
N TYR A 427 13.22 -4.42 -10.92
CA TYR A 427 13.68 -5.59 -11.69
C TYR A 427 13.39 -5.47 -13.18
N LEU A 428 12.30 -4.81 -13.57
CA LEU A 428 11.98 -4.61 -14.98
C LEU A 428 13.01 -3.72 -15.67
N ILE A 429 13.46 -2.65 -14.99
CA ILE A 429 14.53 -1.79 -15.50
C ILE A 429 15.81 -2.61 -15.72
N ALA A 430 16.21 -3.42 -14.73
CA ALA A 430 17.37 -4.30 -14.85
C ALA A 430 17.22 -5.31 -16.00
N HIS A 431 16.05 -5.95 -16.09
CA HIS A 431 15.74 -6.94 -17.11
C HIS A 431 15.83 -6.35 -18.52
N TYR A 432 15.19 -5.20 -18.78
CA TYR A 432 15.26 -4.55 -20.08
C TYR A 432 16.68 -4.08 -20.42
N GLY A 433 17.42 -3.53 -19.45
CA GLY A 433 18.82 -3.16 -19.64
C GLY A 433 19.69 -4.35 -20.05
N TYR A 434 19.51 -5.49 -19.38
CA TYR A 434 20.25 -6.72 -19.68
C TYR A 434 19.88 -7.32 -21.05
N GLN A 435 18.58 -7.43 -21.37
CA GLN A 435 18.15 -7.94 -22.68
C GLN A 435 18.66 -7.07 -23.82
N ALA A 436 18.58 -5.74 -23.69
CA ALA A 436 19.08 -4.83 -24.71
C ALA A 436 20.59 -4.98 -24.95
N LEU A 437 21.38 -5.21 -23.89
CA LEU A 437 22.82 -5.48 -24.02
C LEU A 437 23.08 -6.83 -24.70
N LYS A 438 22.37 -7.88 -24.28
CA LYS A 438 22.47 -9.22 -24.85
C LYS A 438 22.16 -9.22 -26.34
N ASP A 439 21.11 -8.52 -26.77
CA ASP A 439 20.71 -8.45 -28.18
C ASP A 439 21.79 -7.79 -29.03
N LYS A 440 22.41 -6.71 -28.54
CA LYS A 440 23.55 -6.06 -29.21
C LYS A 440 24.78 -6.96 -29.34
N ILE A 441 25.07 -7.77 -28.32
CA ILE A 441 26.19 -8.71 -28.33
C ILE A 441 25.90 -9.89 -29.28
N SER A 442 24.65 -10.34 -29.35
CA SER A 442 24.25 -11.53 -30.09
C SER A 442 23.91 -11.24 -31.56
N ALA A 443 23.70 -9.96 -31.92
CA ALA A 443 23.58 -9.54 -33.30
C ALA A 443 24.88 -9.89 -34.05
N LYS A 444 24.81 -10.91 -34.91
CA LYS A 444 25.91 -11.19 -35.85
C LYS A 444 26.10 -9.95 -36.75
N PRO A 445 27.35 -9.58 -37.08
CA PRO A 445 27.65 -8.41 -37.89
C PRO A 445 26.97 -8.42 -39.26
#